data_AF-A0A5J4PA17-F1
#
_entry.id   AF-A0A5J4PA17-F1
#
_cell.length_a   1.000
_cell.length_b   1.000
_cell.length_c   1.000
_cell.angle_alpha   90.00
_cell.angle_beta   90.00
_cell.angle_gamma   90.00
#
_symmetry.space_group_name_H-M   'P 1'
#
loop_
_entity.id
_entity.type
_entity.pdbx_description
1 polymer ?
#
loop_
_entity_poly.entity_id
_entity_poly.type
_entity_poly.pdbx_seq_one_letter_code
_entity_poly.pdbx_strand_id
1 'polypeptide(L)'
;VFKEYQYRDEYIDPLLKNYVFLNSGLTIVFNGKTFYSENGLVDLLNENMTAEPLYPFIHLKADDIEIVLTHSNQYGEEYYSFVNGQQTTQGGTHLSAFREAVSRTIKEYYNKNFEIADVRTGIVGAISIKVGEPVFESQTKTKLGSKDMNPGGISVNKFINDSVKKELDNYLHINHDISDAILQKIQESEKE
;
A
#
# COMPACT_ATOMS: atom_id res chain seq x y z
N VAL A 1 3.82 21.03 -30.45
CA VAL A 1 4.35 21.69 -29.23
C VAL A 1 5.77 21.21 -28.95
N PHE A 2 6.01 19.90 -28.90
CA PHE A 2 7.37 19.34 -28.92
C PHE A 2 7.84 19.13 -30.36
N LYS A 3 9.05 19.56 -30.70
CA LYS A 3 9.61 19.53 -32.07
C LYS A 3 10.49 18.31 -32.27
N GLU A 4 11.50 18.15 -31.42
CA GLU A 4 12.33 16.94 -31.32
C GLU A 4 11.92 16.20 -30.05
N TYR A 5 11.55 14.94 -30.18
CA TYR A 5 11.13 14.11 -29.06
C TYR A 5 11.69 12.70 -29.19
N GLN A 6 12.00 12.10 -28.04
CA GLN A 6 12.33 10.69 -27.92
C GLN A 6 11.66 10.17 -26.65
N TYR A 7 10.96 9.05 -26.76
CA TYR A 7 10.46 8.33 -25.61
C TYR A 7 11.61 7.61 -24.92
N ARG A 8 11.64 7.65 -23.59
CA ARG A 8 12.67 7.00 -22.79
C ARG A 8 12.01 5.87 -22.01
N ASP A 9 12.36 4.64 -22.38
CA ASP A 9 11.82 3.42 -21.77
C ASP A 9 12.01 3.40 -20.25
N GLU A 10 13.09 4.00 -19.72
CA GLU A 10 13.35 4.13 -18.27
C GLU A 10 12.21 4.80 -17.48
N TYR A 11 11.38 5.64 -18.13
CA TYR A 11 10.21 6.26 -17.51
C TYR A 11 8.90 5.54 -17.84
N ILE A 12 8.88 4.75 -18.92
CA ILE A 12 7.67 4.03 -19.36
C ILE A 12 7.58 2.70 -18.63
N ASP A 13 8.69 1.96 -18.53
CA ASP A 13 8.76 0.64 -17.93
C ASP A 13 8.17 0.64 -16.49
N PRO A 14 8.49 1.58 -15.59
CA PRO A 14 7.88 1.64 -14.26
C PRO A 14 6.36 1.90 -14.28
N LEU A 15 5.87 2.71 -15.23
CA LEU A 15 4.44 2.98 -15.37
C LEU A 15 3.68 1.74 -15.84
N LEU A 16 4.25 0.98 -16.78
CA LEU A 16 3.68 -0.29 -17.23
C LEU A 16 3.71 -1.34 -16.13
N LYS A 17 4.79 -1.41 -15.35
CA LYS A 17 4.91 -2.27 -14.17
C LYS A 17 3.82 -1.98 -13.14
N ASN A 18 3.67 -0.71 -12.74
CA ASN A 18 2.58 -0.30 -11.85
C ASN A 18 1.21 -0.75 -12.37
N TYR A 19 0.98 -0.65 -13.68
CA TYR A 19 -0.30 -1.04 -14.25
C TYR A 19 -0.57 -2.55 -14.17
N VAL A 20 0.45 -3.40 -14.39
CA VAL A 20 0.28 -4.86 -14.27
C VAL A 20 0.20 -5.31 -12.80
N PHE A 21 0.91 -4.66 -11.87
CA PHE A 21 0.77 -4.92 -10.44
C PHE A 21 -0.65 -4.62 -9.92
N LEU A 22 -1.32 -3.63 -10.50
CA LEU A 22 -2.68 -3.24 -10.10
C LEU A 22 -3.78 -4.05 -10.81
N ASN A 23 -3.41 -4.88 -11.79
CA ASN A 23 -4.33 -5.68 -12.59
C ASN A 23 -3.75 -7.09 -12.78
N SER A 24 -3.73 -7.89 -11.70
CA SER A 24 -3.22 -9.27 -11.73
C SER A 24 -3.80 -10.07 -12.89
N GLY A 25 -2.94 -10.76 -13.63
CA GLY A 25 -3.33 -11.49 -14.84
C GLY A 25 -3.27 -10.68 -16.14
N LEU A 26 -3.13 -9.35 -16.08
CA LEU A 26 -2.89 -8.52 -17.26
C LEU A 26 -1.46 -8.71 -17.77
N THR A 27 -1.34 -8.98 -19.07
CA THR A 27 -0.05 -8.98 -19.77
C THR A 27 0.04 -7.76 -20.67
N ILE A 28 1.09 -6.97 -20.52
CA ILE A 28 1.42 -5.87 -21.43
C ILE A 28 2.68 -6.23 -22.18
N VAL A 29 2.63 -6.18 -23.51
CA VAL A 29 3.82 -6.33 -24.37
C VAL A 29 4.17 -4.96 -24.93
N PHE A 30 5.34 -4.44 -24.56
CA PHE A 30 5.83 -3.13 -25.00
C PHE A 30 7.26 -3.27 -25.54
N ASN A 31 7.48 -2.88 -26.80
CA ASN A 31 8.76 -3.00 -27.50
C ASN A 31 9.40 -4.41 -27.39
N GLY A 32 8.58 -5.47 -27.43
CA GLY A 32 9.04 -6.86 -27.30
C GLY A 32 9.36 -7.30 -25.86
N LYS A 33 9.32 -6.40 -24.87
CA LYS A 33 9.37 -6.72 -23.45
C LYS A 33 7.97 -7.08 -22.96
N THR A 34 7.89 -8.11 -22.12
CA THR A 34 6.63 -8.54 -21.50
C THR A 34 6.61 -8.08 -20.04
N PHE A 35 5.53 -7.40 -19.67
CA PHE A 35 5.23 -6.98 -18.30
C PHE A 35 4.03 -7.80 -17.83
N TYR A 36 4.16 -8.44 -16.69
CA TYR A 36 3.15 -9.32 -16.11
C TYR A 36 3.32 -9.37 -14.61
N SER A 37 2.21 -9.50 -13.88
CA SER A 37 2.20 -9.76 -12.45
C SER A 37 1.12 -10.80 -12.14
N GLU A 38 1.52 -11.82 -11.38
CA GLU A 38 0.63 -12.87 -10.90
C GLU A 38 0.01 -12.48 -9.56
N ASN A 39 0.83 -11.91 -8.66
CA ASN A 39 0.44 -11.65 -7.27
C ASN A 39 0.16 -10.17 -6.96
N GLY A 40 0.07 -9.33 -7.99
CA GLY A 40 -0.33 -7.93 -7.87
C GLY A 40 0.61 -7.10 -7.00
N LEU A 41 0.06 -6.50 -5.94
CA LEU A 41 0.85 -5.65 -5.02
C LEU A 41 1.95 -6.42 -4.27
N VAL A 42 1.87 -7.75 -4.17
CA VAL A 42 2.95 -8.57 -3.62
C VAL A 42 4.18 -8.52 -4.53
N ASP A 43 3.99 -8.61 -5.84
CA ASP A 43 5.09 -8.50 -6.81
C ASP A 43 5.68 -7.08 -6.81
N LEU A 44 4.84 -6.05 -6.62
CA LEU A 44 5.29 -4.66 -6.44
C LEU A 44 6.26 -4.53 -5.27
N LEU A 45 5.91 -5.05 -4.09
CA LEU A 45 6.79 -4.94 -2.92
C LEU A 45 8.06 -5.78 -3.08
N ASN A 46 7.95 -7.00 -3.62
CA ASN A 46 9.14 -7.83 -3.91
C ASN A 46 10.15 -7.10 -4.81
N GLU A 47 9.67 -6.31 -5.77
CA GLU A 47 10.57 -5.63 -6.71
C GLU A 47 11.14 -4.30 -6.17
N ASN A 48 10.36 -3.56 -5.38
CA ASN A 48 10.68 -2.16 -5.06
C ASN A 48 11.12 -1.92 -3.61
N MET A 49 10.84 -2.85 -2.70
CA MET A 49 11.16 -2.68 -1.28
C MET A 49 12.67 -2.52 -1.07
N THR A 50 13.06 -1.61 -0.17
CA THR A 50 14.48 -1.27 0.02
C THR A 50 15.24 -2.22 0.93
N ALA A 51 14.53 -3.04 1.71
CA ALA A 51 15.09 -4.00 2.65
C ALA A 51 14.31 -5.32 2.59
N GLU A 52 14.91 -6.42 3.05
CA GLU A 52 14.25 -7.73 3.08
C GLU A 52 13.05 -7.76 4.06
N PRO A 53 11.99 -8.52 3.74
CA PRO A 53 10.84 -8.65 4.61
C PRO A 53 11.20 -9.48 5.86
N LEU A 54 10.72 -9.06 7.02
CA LEU A 54 10.89 -9.79 8.28
C LEU A 54 10.00 -11.02 8.38
N TYR A 55 8.85 -10.98 7.71
CA TYR A 55 7.87 -12.05 7.67
C TYR A 55 7.12 -12.02 6.33
N PRO A 56 6.48 -13.14 5.91
CA PRO A 56 5.74 -13.21 4.65
C PRO A 56 4.70 -12.09 4.52
N PHE A 57 4.51 -11.55 3.32
CA PHE A 57 3.59 -10.43 3.13
C PHE A 57 2.16 -10.77 3.59
N ILE A 58 1.58 -9.85 4.35
CA ILE A 58 0.15 -9.85 4.65
C ILE A 58 -0.54 -9.26 3.44
N HIS A 59 -1.31 -10.07 2.70
CA HIS A 59 -2.07 -9.65 1.53
C HIS A 59 -3.56 -9.64 1.87
N LEU A 60 -4.15 -8.45 1.91
CA LEU A 60 -5.56 -8.22 2.21
C LEU A 60 -6.26 -7.67 0.97
N LYS A 61 -7.35 -8.32 0.56
CA LYS A 61 -8.08 -7.93 -0.64
C LYS A 61 -9.58 -7.90 -0.38
N ALA A 62 -10.21 -6.79 -0.74
CA ALA A 62 -11.66 -6.60 -0.80
C ALA A 62 -12.02 -5.87 -2.11
N ASP A 63 -13.31 -5.65 -2.37
CA ASP A 63 -13.81 -5.25 -3.70
C ASP A 63 -13.10 -4.01 -4.30
N ASP A 64 -13.00 -2.94 -3.51
CA ASP A 64 -12.44 -1.64 -3.92
C ASP A 64 -11.13 -1.30 -3.22
N ILE A 65 -10.48 -2.28 -2.57
CA ILE A 65 -9.23 -2.09 -1.84
C ILE A 65 -8.34 -3.32 -1.88
N GLU A 66 -7.07 -3.12 -2.20
CA GLU A 66 -6.02 -4.13 -2.06
C GLU A 66 -4.88 -3.54 -1.24
N ILE A 67 -4.43 -4.30 -0.24
CA ILE A 67 -3.37 -3.92 0.69
C ILE A 67 -2.37 -5.06 0.77
N VAL A 68 -1.09 -4.72 0.73
CA VAL A 68 0.00 -5.63 1.07
C VAL A 68 0.90 -4.95 2.09
N LEU A 69 1.27 -5.63 3.16
CA LEU A 69 2.19 -5.06 4.14
C LEU A 69 3.10 -6.11 4.78
N THR A 70 4.27 -5.65 5.20
CA THR A 70 5.24 -6.37 6.04
C THR A 70 6.01 -5.36 6.90
N HIS A 71 6.90 -5.86 7.74
CA HIS A 71 7.95 -5.04 8.34
C HIS A 71 9.30 -5.47 7.76
N SER A 72 10.27 -4.57 7.82
CA SER A 72 11.67 -4.83 7.52
C SER A 72 12.55 -4.27 8.66
N ASN A 73 13.85 -4.50 8.57
CA ASN A 73 14.83 -3.99 9.54
C ASN A 73 15.22 -2.53 9.32
N GLN A 74 14.56 -1.81 8.41
CA GLN A 74 14.83 -0.39 8.22
C GLN A 74 14.24 0.46 9.36
N TYR A 75 14.84 1.62 9.60
CA TYR A 75 14.33 2.57 10.60
C TYR A 75 13.09 3.33 10.12
N GLY A 76 12.93 3.51 8.81
CA GLY A 76 11.86 4.32 8.22
C GLY A 76 10.56 3.57 7.93
N GLU A 77 9.57 4.31 7.45
CA GLU A 77 8.36 3.76 6.85
C GLU A 77 8.47 3.87 5.32
N GLU A 78 8.08 2.83 4.60
CA GLU A 78 8.07 2.83 3.14
C GLU A 78 6.65 2.52 2.63
N TYR A 79 6.11 3.38 1.76
CA TYR A 79 4.76 3.17 1.23
C TYR A 79 4.63 3.41 -0.27
N TYR A 80 3.83 2.54 -0.87
CA TYR A 80 3.35 2.65 -2.24
C TYR A 80 1.84 2.84 -2.19
N SER A 81 1.33 3.88 -2.85
CA SER A 81 -0.11 4.16 -2.80
C SER A 81 -0.66 4.49 -4.17
N PHE A 82 -1.86 3.97 -4.45
CA PHE A 82 -2.51 4.05 -5.76
C PHE A 82 -4.00 4.33 -5.63
N VAL A 83 -4.52 5.07 -6.60
CA VAL A 83 -5.96 5.34 -6.77
C VAL A 83 -6.31 5.14 -8.23
N ASN A 84 -7.21 4.21 -8.55
CA ASN A 84 -7.65 3.91 -9.92
C ASN A 84 -6.49 3.70 -10.93
N GLY A 85 -5.43 3.00 -10.54
CA GLY A 85 -4.26 2.76 -11.41
C GLY A 85 -3.20 3.87 -11.38
N GLN A 86 -3.49 5.03 -10.79
CA GLN A 86 -2.55 6.14 -10.67
C GLN A 86 -1.76 6.05 -9.38
N GLN A 87 -0.43 6.07 -9.47
CA GLN A 87 0.44 6.18 -8.30
C GLN A 87 0.35 7.58 -7.70
N THR A 88 0.05 7.65 -6.40
CA THR A 88 0.02 8.87 -5.61
C THR A 88 1.32 8.98 -4.79
N THR A 89 2.39 9.47 -5.41
CA THR A 89 3.73 9.53 -4.80
C THR A 89 3.83 10.43 -3.56
N GLN A 90 2.89 11.37 -3.38
CA GLN A 90 2.77 12.20 -2.19
C GLN A 90 1.63 11.74 -1.26
N GLY A 91 1.07 10.55 -1.51
CA GLY A 91 0.00 9.96 -0.71
C GLY A 91 -1.34 10.69 -0.88
N GLY A 92 -1.97 11.06 0.22
CA GLY A 92 -3.29 11.68 0.23
C GLY A 92 -4.15 11.16 1.36
N THR A 93 -5.46 11.39 1.25
CA THR A 93 -6.44 10.97 2.26
C THR A 93 -6.41 9.47 2.52
N HIS A 94 -6.22 8.67 1.47
CA HIS A 94 -6.16 7.21 1.54
C HIS A 94 -4.91 6.69 2.25
N LEU A 95 -3.73 7.17 1.89
CA LEU A 95 -2.48 6.73 2.53
C LEU A 95 -2.47 7.11 4.02
N SER A 96 -2.89 8.32 4.37
CA SER A 96 -2.97 8.75 5.77
C SER A 96 -3.93 7.87 6.58
N ALA A 97 -5.11 7.57 6.03
CA ALA A 97 -6.06 6.68 6.68
C ALA A 97 -5.52 5.25 6.82
N PHE A 98 -4.81 4.75 5.82
CA PHE A 98 -4.18 3.43 5.87
C PHE A 98 -3.15 3.31 6.99
N ARG A 99 -2.22 4.28 7.08
CA ARG A 99 -1.18 4.32 8.13
C ARG A 99 -1.78 4.33 9.53
N GLU A 100 -2.83 5.13 9.73
CA GLU A 100 -3.56 5.20 10.99
C GLU A 100 -4.27 3.88 11.30
N ALA A 101 -5.03 3.35 10.32
CA ALA A 101 -5.84 2.16 10.48
C ALA A 101 -5.02 0.91 10.83
N VAL A 102 -3.88 0.72 10.16
CA VAL A 102 -2.96 -0.41 10.44
C VAL A 102 -2.44 -0.30 11.87
N SER A 103 -1.88 0.86 12.23
CA SER A 103 -1.29 1.06 13.55
C SER A 103 -2.30 0.83 14.67
N ARG A 104 -3.51 1.37 14.50
CA ARG A 104 -4.60 1.23 15.49
C ARG A 104 -5.10 -0.21 15.58
N THR A 105 -5.26 -0.89 14.44
CA THR A 105 -5.72 -2.29 14.42
C THR A 105 -4.72 -3.22 15.12
N ILE A 106 -3.42 -3.06 14.85
CA ILE A 106 -2.36 -3.84 15.50
C ILE A 106 -2.37 -3.60 17.02
N LYS A 107 -2.46 -2.34 17.44
CA LYS A 107 -2.51 -1.95 18.85
C LYS A 107 -3.71 -2.58 19.58
N GLU A 108 -4.88 -2.51 18.95
CA GLU A 108 -6.11 -3.13 19.47
C GLU A 108 -6.03 -4.66 19.51
N TYR A 109 -5.46 -5.29 18.48
CA TYR A 109 -5.29 -6.75 18.40
C TYR A 109 -4.50 -7.29 19.60
N TYR A 110 -3.38 -6.65 19.95
CA TYR A 110 -2.59 -7.04 21.13
C TYR A 110 -3.17 -6.58 22.46
N ASN A 111 -4.19 -5.70 22.44
CA ASN A 111 -4.72 -5.02 23.62
C ASN A 111 -3.61 -4.42 24.50
N LYS A 112 -2.60 -3.82 23.86
CA LYS A 112 -1.42 -3.21 24.49
C LYS A 112 -1.32 -1.75 24.10
N ASN A 113 -0.80 -0.93 25.02
CA ASN A 113 -0.65 0.49 24.76
C ASN A 113 0.68 0.81 24.05
N PHE A 114 0.89 0.29 22.84
CA PHE A 114 2.07 0.62 22.03
C PHE A 114 2.03 2.06 21.55
N GLU A 115 3.20 2.69 21.42
CA GLU A 115 3.34 3.93 20.69
C GLU A 115 3.14 3.66 19.19
N ILE A 116 2.39 4.55 18.55
CA ILE A 116 2.06 4.40 17.13
C ILE A 116 3.34 4.45 16.26
N ALA A 117 4.36 5.18 16.70
CA ALA A 117 5.64 5.25 16.00
C ALA A 117 6.31 3.86 15.95
N ASP A 118 6.36 3.14 17.08
CA ASP A 118 7.01 1.83 17.18
C ASP A 118 6.30 0.77 16.32
N VAL A 119 4.98 0.86 16.22
CA VAL A 119 4.18 0.00 15.32
C VAL A 119 4.49 0.26 13.84
N ARG A 120 4.91 1.47 13.48
CA ARG A 120 5.24 1.82 12.09
C ARG A 120 6.73 1.68 11.77
N THR A 121 7.60 1.57 12.76
CA THR A 121 9.05 1.45 12.53
C THR A 121 9.36 0.25 11.65
N GLY A 122 9.94 0.52 10.47
CA GLY A 122 10.31 -0.50 9.50
C GLY A 122 9.16 -1.04 8.66
N ILE A 123 7.95 -0.49 8.79
CA ILE A 123 6.80 -0.96 8.00
C ILE A 123 7.02 -0.67 6.52
N VAL A 124 6.66 -1.64 5.69
CA VAL A 124 6.56 -1.49 4.24
C VAL A 124 5.16 -1.87 3.82
N GLY A 125 4.45 -0.96 3.15
CA GLY A 125 3.07 -1.17 2.75
C GLY A 125 2.74 -0.68 1.35
N ALA A 126 1.90 -1.42 0.65
CA ALA A 126 1.24 -0.99 -0.57
C ALA A 126 -0.27 -0.92 -0.36
N ILE A 127 -0.91 0.15 -0.84
CA ILE A 127 -2.37 0.28 -0.86
C ILE A 127 -2.86 0.74 -2.24
N SER A 128 -3.84 0.04 -2.79
CA SER A 128 -4.58 0.45 -3.98
C SER A 128 -6.06 0.54 -3.63
N ILE A 129 -6.70 1.67 -3.95
CA ILE A 129 -8.15 1.83 -3.81
C ILE A 129 -8.81 2.24 -5.12
N LYS A 130 -10.09 1.88 -5.26
CA LYS A 130 -10.96 2.37 -6.33
C LYS A 130 -11.88 3.45 -5.77
N VAL A 131 -11.82 4.64 -6.35
CA VAL A 131 -12.63 5.80 -5.93
C VAL A 131 -13.46 6.27 -7.11
N GLY A 132 -14.76 6.46 -6.92
CA GLY A 132 -15.63 7.11 -7.89
C GLY A 132 -15.36 8.60 -7.94
N GLU A 133 -15.13 9.12 -9.14
CA GLU A 133 -14.83 10.54 -9.40
C GLU A 133 -13.67 11.08 -8.51
N PRO A 134 -12.45 10.52 -8.62
CA PRO A 134 -11.34 10.93 -7.76
C PRO A 134 -10.91 12.37 -8.05
N VAL A 135 -10.75 13.15 -6.99
CA VAL A 135 -10.24 14.53 -7.02
C VAL A 135 -8.81 14.52 -6.49
N PHE A 136 -7.87 14.98 -7.31
CA PHE A 136 -6.46 15.14 -6.93
C PHE A 136 -6.15 16.61 -6.65
N GLU A 137 -5.19 16.86 -5.75
CA GLU A 137 -4.79 18.23 -5.40
C GLU A 137 -4.10 18.97 -6.55
N SER A 138 -3.56 18.24 -7.54
CA SER A 138 -2.87 18.78 -8.69
C SER A 138 -3.13 17.96 -9.96
N GLN A 139 -2.85 18.57 -11.11
CA GLN A 139 -2.93 17.90 -12.41
C GLN A 139 -1.93 16.73 -12.55
N THR A 140 -0.80 16.77 -11.83
CA THR A 140 0.18 15.67 -11.83
C THR A 140 -0.32 14.45 -11.04
N LYS A 141 -1.48 14.55 -10.36
CA LYS A 141 -2.17 13.46 -9.65
C LYS A 141 -1.30 12.74 -8.63
N THR A 142 -0.35 13.46 -8.02
CA THR A 142 0.57 12.90 -7.03
C THR A 142 -0.05 12.73 -5.66
N LYS A 143 -1.19 13.40 -5.38
CA LYS A 143 -1.86 13.39 -4.09
C LYS A 143 -3.38 13.34 -4.21
N LEU A 144 -4.01 12.38 -3.56
CA LEU A 144 -5.48 12.27 -3.49
C LEU A 144 -6.05 13.31 -2.52
N GLY A 145 -7.01 14.10 -2.99
CA GLY A 145 -7.78 15.07 -2.20
C GLY A 145 -9.22 14.64 -1.89
N SER A 146 -9.74 13.59 -2.55
CA SER A 146 -11.09 13.06 -2.28
C SER A 146 -11.26 12.69 -0.81
N LYS A 147 -12.34 13.18 -0.20
CA LYS A 147 -12.71 12.83 1.18
C LYS A 147 -13.67 11.63 1.23
N ASP A 148 -14.39 11.38 0.15
CA ASP A 148 -15.40 10.33 0.03
C ASP A 148 -15.05 9.34 -1.09
N MET A 149 -15.46 8.08 -0.93
CA MET A 149 -15.23 7.01 -1.91
C MET A 149 -16.03 7.22 -3.21
N ASN A 150 -17.16 7.91 -3.10
CA ASN A 150 -18.00 8.38 -4.19
C ASN A 150 -18.61 9.72 -3.74
N PRO A 151 -19.06 10.61 -4.64
CA PRO A 151 -19.73 11.84 -4.27
C PRO A 151 -20.90 11.61 -3.28
N GLY A 152 -20.77 12.10 -2.04
CA GLY A 152 -21.77 11.92 -0.98
C GLY A 152 -21.84 10.52 -0.36
N GLY A 153 -20.88 9.64 -0.68
CA GLY A 153 -20.77 8.29 -0.13
C GLY A 153 -20.08 8.24 1.24
N ILE A 154 -19.60 7.04 1.62
CA ILE A 154 -18.77 6.88 2.82
C ILE A 154 -17.43 7.61 2.64
N SER A 155 -16.89 8.14 3.74
CA SER A 155 -15.58 8.79 3.68
C SER A 155 -14.49 7.76 3.36
N VAL A 156 -13.46 8.19 2.62
CA VAL A 156 -12.25 7.39 2.34
C VAL A 156 -11.62 6.90 3.64
N ASN A 157 -11.57 7.77 4.65
CA ASN A 157 -11.04 7.41 5.95
C ASN A 157 -11.86 6.28 6.59
N LYS A 158 -13.19 6.40 6.67
CA LYS A 158 -14.03 5.34 7.26
C LYS A 158 -13.91 4.04 6.48
N PHE A 159 -13.99 4.09 5.15
CA PHE A 159 -13.86 2.92 4.28
C PHE A 159 -12.56 2.13 4.55
N ILE A 160 -11.43 2.83 4.61
CA ILE A 160 -10.13 2.19 4.85
C ILE A 160 -10.03 1.66 6.27
N ASN A 161 -10.49 2.43 7.27
CA ASN A 161 -10.46 2.00 8.66
C ASN A 161 -11.29 0.73 8.89
N ASP A 162 -12.51 0.67 8.36
CA ASP A 162 -13.39 -0.50 8.49
C ASP A 162 -12.79 -1.72 7.75
N SER A 163 -12.24 -1.52 6.55
CA SER A 163 -11.63 -2.59 5.75
C SER A 163 -10.37 -3.15 6.40
N VAL A 164 -9.44 -2.28 6.81
CA VAL A 164 -8.21 -2.70 7.50
C VAL A 164 -8.53 -3.38 8.81
N LYS A 165 -9.43 -2.79 9.62
CA LYS A 165 -9.78 -3.38 10.92
C LYS A 165 -10.36 -4.77 10.73
N LYS A 166 -11.26 -4.97 9.77
CA LYS A 166 -11.86 -6.29 9.52
C LYS A 166 -10.83 -7.29 9.00
N GLU A 167 -10.11 -6.95 7.93
CA GLU A 167 -9.28 -7.93 7.23
C GLU A 167 -7.95 -8.20 7.97
N LEU A 168 -7.30 -7.18 8.53
CA LEU A 168 -6.04 -7.35 9.25
C LEU A 168 -6.25 -8.06 10.60
N ASP A 169 -7.30 -7.70 11.35
CA ASP A 169 -7.59 -8.35 12.65
C ASP A 169 -7.87 -9.84 12.45
N ASN A 170 -8.69 -10.19 11.45
CA ASN A 170 -8.93 -11.59 11.07
C ASN A 170 -7.64 -12.30 10.65
N TYR A 171 -6.81 -11.65 9.83
CA TYR A 171 -5.54 -12.24 9.38
C TYR A 171 -4.61 -12.56 10.55
N LEU A 172 -4.47 -11.65 11.51
CA LEU A 172 -3.58 -11.85 12.66
C LEU A 172 -4.07 -12.95 13.60
N HIS A 173 -5.39 -13.11 13.76
CA HIS A 173 -5.96 -14.23 14.51
C HIS A 173 -5.75 -15.60 13.85
N ILE A 174 -5.56 -15.65 12.52
CA ILE A 174 -5.32 -16.89 11.78
C ILE A 174 -3.83 -17.22 11.71
N ASN A 175 -2.98 -16.20 11.54
CA ASN A 175 -1.53 -16.35 11.28
C ASN A 175 -0.73 -15.91 12.52
N HIS A 176 -0.74 -16.75 13.54
CA HIS A 176 -0.10 -16.44 14.82
C HIS A 176 1.41 -16.24 14.73
N ASP A 177 2.09 -16.97 13.86
CA ASP A 177 3.52 -16.84 13.57
C ASP A 177 3.86 -15.43 13.06
N ILE A 178 3.05 -14.89 12.15
CA ILE A 178 3.20 -13.53 11.64
C ILE A 178 2.87 -12.52 12.74
N SER A 179 1.83 -12.76 13.55
CA SER A 179 1.51 -11.89 14.67
C SER A 179 2.66 -11.85 15.70
N ASP A 180 3.26 -12.98 16.04
CA ASP A 180 4.40 -13.04 16.96
C ASP A 180 5.62 -12.27 16.39
N ALA A 181 5.88 -12.38 15.09
CA ALA A 181 6.95 -11.62 14.42
C ALA A 181 6.70 -10.11 14.47
N ILE A 182 5.46 -9.66 14.25
CA ILE A 182 5.07 -8.25 14.39
C ILE A 182 5.30 -7.78 15.84
N LEU A 183 4.86 -8.57 16.82
CA LEU A 183 5.02 -8.22 18.23
C LEU A 183 6.50 -8.09 18.60
N GLN A 184 7.35 -9.01 18.15
CA GLN A 184 8.79 -8.95 18.36
C GLN A 184 9.39 -7.67 17.77
N LYS A 185 9.03 -7.33 16.52
CA LYS A 185 9.52 -6.11 15.86
C LYS A 185 9.10 -4.84 16.61
N ILE A 186 7.87 -4.77 17.10
CA ILE A 186 7.40 -3.63 17.90
C ILE A 186 8.23 -3.50 19.19
N GLN A 187 8.44 -4.60 19.89
CA GLN A 187 9.20 -4.63 21.16
C GLN A 187 10.70 -4.33 20.98
N GLU A 188 11.26 -4.64 19.81
CA GLU A 188 12.61 -4.20 19.45
C GLU A 188 12.65 -2.70 19.25
N SER A 189 11.65 -2.14 18.56
CA SER A 189 11.57 -0.71 18.28
C SER A 189 11.33 0.13 19.55
N GLU A 190 10.62 -0.39 20.55
CA GLU A 190 10.46 0.24 21.88
C GLU A 190 11.78 0.39 22.67
N LYS A 191 12.83 -0.38 22.32
CA LYS A 191 14.12 -0.40 23.05
C LYS A 191 15.18 0.49 22.42
N GLU A 192 14.97 0.94 21.19
CA GLU A 192 15.88 1.83 20.45
C GLU A 192 15.67 3.30 20.86
#